data_AF-A0A3D2FU37-F1
#
_entry.id   AF-A0A3D2FU37-F1
#
_cell.length_a   1.000
_cell.length_b   1.000
_cell.length_c   1.000
_cell.angle_alpha   90.00
_cell.angle_beta   90.00
_cell.angle_gamma   90.00
#
_symmetry.space_group_name_H-M   'P 1'
#
loop_
_entity.id
_entity.type
_entity.pdbx_description
1 polymer ?
#
loop_
_entity_poly.entity_id
_entity_poly.type
_entity_poly.pdbx_seq_one_letter_code
_entity_poly.pdbx_strand_id
1 'polypeptide(L)'
;MAQNRTSRIRALRQRGRNKLVRVNDQLNSLTWELFERNGGLDDVNTTRAVAVLDDALSLVQRAGALLNAVHVEDSKKDPSSPEPTGFKGTRDDKDGSAAKPNLSRTVSSVN
;
A
#
# COMPACT_ATOMS: atom_id res chain seq x y z
N MET A 1 -15.74 -18.98 2.36
CA MET A 1 -16.05 -18.14 1.16
C MET A 1 -15.05 -17.01 0.92
N ALA A 2 -14.54 -16.31 1.94
CA ALA A 2 -13.61 -15.18 1.79
C ALA A 2 -12.26 -15.52 1.09
N GLN A 3 -11.64 -16.67 1.41
CA GLN A 3 -10.37 -17.09 0.81
C GLN A 3 -10.45 -17.28 -0.72
N ASN A 4 -11.58 -17.77 -1.24
CA ASN A 4 -11.81 -17.95 -2.68
C ASN A 4 -11.96 -16.60 -3.41
N ARG A 5 -12.56 -15.60 -2.77
CA ARG A 5 -12.63 -14.23 -3.33
C ARG A 5 -11.23 -13.62 -3.45
N THR A 6 -10.41 -13.75 -2.41
CA THR A 6 -9.03 -13.21 -2.40
C THR A 6 -8.15 -13.85 -3.46
N SER A 7 -8.21 -15.18 -3.64
CA SER A 7 -7.44 -15.87 -4.69
C SER A 7 -7.85 -15.45 -6.09
N ARG A 8 -9.16 -15.30 -6.35
CA ARG A 8 -9.69 -14.80 -7.63
C ARG A 8 -9.25 -13.37 -7.94
N ILE A 9 -9.27 -12.47 -6.94
CA ILE A 9 -8.77 -11.09 -7.08
C ILE A 9 -7.29 -11.08 -7.40
N ARG A 10 -6.47 -11.89 -6.70
CA ARG A 10 -5.03 -12.00 -6.97
C ARG A 10 -4.77 -12.48 -8.40
N ALA A 11 -5.48 -13.52 -8.84
CA ALA A 11 -5.35 -14.05 -10.20
C ALA A 11 -5.81 -13.05 -11.28
N LEU A 12 -6.84 -12.24 -11.01
CA LEU A 12 -7.27 -11.16 -11.89
C LEU A 12 -6.18 -10.08 -12.01
N ARG A 13 -5.66 -9.60 -10.87
CA ARG A 13 -4.60 -8.58 -10.82
C ARG A 13 -3.31 -9.03 -11.48
N GLN A 14 -2.90 -10.28 -11.25
CA GLN A 14 -1.71 -10.85 -11.90
C GLN A 14 -1.86 -10.90 -13.41
N ARG A 15 -3.03 -11.35 -13.90
CA ARG A 15 -3.31 -11.39 -15.35
C ARG A 15 -3.33 -9.99 -15.96
N GLY A 16 -3.96 -9.02 -15.29
CA GLY A 16 -3.97 -7.62 -15.73
C GLY A 16 -2.57 -7.04 -15.81
N ARG A 17 -1.74 -7.25 -14.77
CA ARG A 17 -0.36 -6.78 -14.72
C ARG A 17 0.49 -7.37 -15.85
N ASN A 18 0.42 -8.68 -16.06
CA ASN A 18 1.18 -9.34 -17.13
C ASN A 18 0.84 -8.76 -18.52
N LYS A 19 -0.42 -8.36 -18.74
CA LYS A 19 -0.83 -7.67 -19.97
C LYS A 19 -0.32 -6.23 -20.02
N LEU A 20 -0.40 -5.48 -18.91
CA LEU A 20 0.09 -4.10 -18.85
C LEU A 20 1.60 -4.02 -19.09
N VAL A 21 2.39 -4.97 -18.61
CA VAL A 21 3.85 -5.03 -18.90
C VAL A 21 4.08 -5.10 -20.41
N ARG A 22 3.37 -5.98 -21.12
CA ARG A 22 3.51 -6.09 -22.58
C ARG A 22 3.11 -4.80 -23.30
N VAL A 23 2.03 -4.15 -22.86
CA VAL A 23 1.61 -2.86 -23.42
C VAL A 23 2.65 -1.78 -23.15
N ASN A 24 3.23 -1.76 -21.95
CA ASN A 24 4.30 -0.82 -21.58
C ASN A 24 5.53 -1.01 -22.48
N ASP A 25 5.97 -2.26 -22.68
CA ASP A 25 7.11 -2.58 -23.54
C ASP A 25 6.86 -2.15 -25.00
N GLN A 26 5.65 -2.42 -25.52
CA GLN A 26 5.25 -2.03 -26.87
C GLN A 26 5.19 -0.50 -27.05
N LEU A 27 4.61 0.21 -26.09
CA LEU A 27 4.54 1.67 -26.13
C LEU A 27 5.93 2.28 -26.02
N ASN A 28 6.78 1.81 -25.09
CA ASN A 28 8.16 2.27 -24.97
C ASN A 28 8.92 2.10 -26.28
N SER A 29 8.84 0.91 -26.90
CA SER A 29 9.52 0.64 -28.16
C SER A 29 9.06 1.58 -29.28
N LEU A 30 7.75 1.82 -29.39
CA LEU A 30 7.18 2.73 -30.39
C LEU A 30 7.61 4.18 -30.16
N THR A 31 7.58 4.65 -28.91
CA THR A 31 7.99 6.01 -28.54
C THR A 31 9.44 6.27 -28.92
N TRP A 32 10.33 5.31 -28.60
CA TRP A 32 11.75 5.41 -28.98
C TRP A 32 11.95 5.42 -30.49
N GLU A 33 11.28 4.52 -31.21
CA GLU A 33 11.40 4.46 -32.67
C GLU A 33 10.96 5.78 -33.32
N LEU A 34 9.82 6.34 -32.90
CA LEU A 34 9.34 7.63 -33.42
C LEU A 34 10.29 8.77 -33.06
N PHE A 35 10.80 8.80 -31.83
CA PHE A 35 11.75 9.82 -31.39
C PHE A 35 13.05 9.79 -32.22
N GLU A 36 13.66 8.62 -32.38
CA GLU A 36 14.91 8.46 -33.11
C GLU A 36 14.75 8.80 -34.59
N ARG A 37 13.70 8.28 -35.25
CA ARG A 37 13.45 8.57 -36.67
C ARG A 37 13.10 10.04 -36.90
N ASN A 38 12.46 10.70 -35.94
CA ASN A 38 12.14 12.11 -36.06
C ASN A 38 13.34 13.04 -35.88
N GLY A 39 14.42 12.59 -35.23
CA GLY A 39 15.62 13.40 -35.01
C GLY A 39 16.31 13.92 -36.29
N GLY A 40 16.03 13.30 -37.45
CA GLY A 40 16.49 13.79 -38.76
C GLY A 40 15.42 14.45 -39.62
N LEU A 41 14.16 14.48 -39.17
CA LEU A 41 13.01 15.00 -39.92
C LEU A 41 12.44 16.27 -39.30
N ASP A 42 12.63 16.48 -37.99
CA ASP A 42 12.10 17.60 -37.22
C ASP A 42 10.59 17.82 -37.39
N ASP A 43 9.82 16.74 -37.59
CA ASP A 43 8.37 16.84 -37.74
C ASP A 43 7.70 17.14 -36.40
N VAL A 44 6.97 18.25 -36.36
CA VAL A 44 6.32 18.78 -35.14
C VAL A 44 5.22 17.84 -34.65
N ASN A 45 4.49 17.20 -35.57
CA ASN A 45 3.41 16.29 -35.18
C ASN A 45 3.94 15.02 -34.53
N THR A 46 5.07 14.50 -35.04
CA THR A 46 5.76 13.35 -34.47
C THR A 46 6.32 13.68 -33.09
N THR A 47 6.91 14.87 -32.90
CA THR A 47 7.32 15.34 -31.55
C THR A 47 6.13 15.40 -30.58
N ARG A 48 4.98 15.91 -31.02
CA ARG A 48 3.77 15.94 -30.19
C ARG A 48 3.22 14.54 -29.90
N ALA A 49 3.26 13.64 -30.88
CA ALA A 49 2.83 12.25 -30.70
C ALA A 49 3.73 11.52 -29.68
N VAL A 50 5.05 11.72 -29.74
CA VAL A 50 6.01 11.19 -28.76
C VAL A 50 5.68 11.67 -27.35
N ALA A 51 5.38 12.96 -27.18
CA ALA A 51 4.98 13.49 -25.87
C ALA A 51 3.68 12.84 -25.34
N VAL A 52 2.67 12.65 -26.19
CA VAL A 52 1.41 11.97 -25.80
C VAL A 52 1.66 10.50 -25.44
N LEU A 53 2.57 9.81 -26.14
CA LEU A 53 2.93 8.43 -25.81
C LEU A 53 3.68 8.33 -24.48
N ASP A 54 4.53 9.31 -24.15
CA ASP A 54 5.20 9.39 -22.84
C ASP A 54 4.20 9.60 -21.70
N ASP A 55 3.23 10.49 -21.87
CA ASP A 55 2.11 10.64 -20.93
C ASP A 55 1.33 9.33 -20.76
N ALA A 56 1.05 8.62 -21.85
CA ALA A 56 0.38 7.33 -21.79
C ALA A 56 1.19 6.26 -21.05
N LEU A 57 2.52 6.25 -21.21
CA LEU A 57 3.42 5.36 -20.46
C LEU A 57 3.33 5.62 -18.96
N SER A 58 3.29 6.88 -18.53
CA SER A 58 3.11 7.25 -17.11
C SER A 58 1.77 6.71 -16.55
N LEU A 59 0.69 6.80 -17.33
CA LEU A 59 -0.63 6.28 -16.95
C LEU A 59 -0.64 4.75 -16.85
N VAL A 60 0.02 4.06 -17.77
CA VAL A 60 0.17 2.60 -17.74
C VAL A 60 0.95 2.15 -16.51
N GLN A 61 2.04 2.83 -16.16
CA GLN A 61 2.81 2.54 -14.96
C GLN A 61 1.98 2.77 -13.69
N ARG A 62 1.20 3.86 -13.63
CA ARG A 62 0.27 4.14 -12.54
C ARG A 62 -0.81 3.06 -12.41
N ALA A 63 -1.38 2.61 -13.53
CA ALA A 63 -2.33 1.51 -13.54
C ALA A 63 -1.69 0.20 -13.01
N GLY A 64 -0.44 -0.07 -13.39
CA GLY A 64 0.34 -1.20 -12.87
C GLY A 64 0.54 -1.13 -11.36
N ALA A 65 0.85 0.05 -10.82
CA ALA A 65 0.97 0.28 -9.38
C ALA A 65 -0.35 0.00 -8.63
N LEU A 66 -1.49 0.43 -9.18
CA LEU A 66 -2.81 0.15 -8.60
C LEU A 66 -3.13 -1.35 -8.56
N LEU A 67 -2.70 -2.13 -9.55
CA LEU A 67 -2.85 -3.59 -9.52
C LEU A 67 -1.97 -4.27 -8.46
N ASN A 68 -0.89 -3.62 -8.02
CA ASN A 68 -0.04 -4.07 -6.92
C ASN A 68 -0.49 -3.55 -5.55
N ALA A 69 -1.26 -2.47 -5.51
CA ALA A 69 -1.69 -1.84 -4.27
C ALA A 69 -2.57 -2.78 -3.42
N VAL A 70 -2.28 -2.82 -2.12
CA VAL A 70 -3.16 -3.42 -1.11
C VAL A 70 -4.16 -2.34 -0.70
N HIS A 71 -5.45 -2.58 -0.99
CA HIS A 71 -6.51 -1.75 -0.44
C HIS A 71 -6.77 -2.26 0.99
N VAL A 72 -6.28 -1.52 1.98
CA VAL A 72 -6.71 -1.69 3.36
C VAL A 72 -7.98 -0.86 3.48
N GLU A 73 -9.13 -1.53 3.58
CA GLU A 73 -10.34 -0.83 4.00
C GLU A 73 -10.08 -0.35 5.43
N ASP A 74 -10.33 0.93 5.70
CA ASP A 74 -10.42 1.42 7.09
C ASP A 74 -11.55 0.61 7.71
N SER A 75 -11.20 -0.43 8.45
CA SER A 75 -12.12 -1.15 9.31
C SER A 75 -12.78 -0.08 10.15
N LYS A 76 -14.05 0.22 9.86
CA LYS A 76 -14.93 0.99 10.74
C LYS A 76 -14.65 0.44 12.12
N LYS A 77 -13.99 1.25 12.93
CA LYS A 77 -13.70 0.92 14.31
C LYS A 77 -15.07 0.77 14.95
N ASP A 78 -15.53 -0.48 15.10
CA ASP A 78 -16.75 -0.75 15.84
C ASP A 78 -16.56 -0.08 17.21
N PRO A 79 -17.44 0.85 17.63
CA PRO A 79 -17.42 1.38 18.98
C PRO A 79 -18.02 0.33 19.92
N SER A 80 -17.36 -0.81 20.04
CA SER A 80 -17.66 -1.84 21.03
C SER A 80 -16.36 -2.44 21.54
N SER A 81 -15.48 -1.56 22.02
CA SER A 81 -14.68 -1.96 23.16
C SER A 81 -15.63 -1.94 24.36
N PRO A 82 -16.05 -3.09 24.93
CA PRO A 82 -16.56 -3.04 26.28
C PRO A 82 -15.43 -2.43 27.11
N GLU A 83 -15.77 -1.41 27.91
CA GLU A 83 -14.86 -0.88 28.93
C GLU A 83 -14.26 -2.07 29.68
N PRO A 84 -12.94 -2.07 29.97
CA PRO A 84 -12.41 -3.07 30.88
C PRO A 84 -13.16 -2.89 32.19
N THR A 85 -14.05 -3.83 32.50
CA THR A 85 -14.68 -3.90 33.81
C THR A 85 -13.54 -4.06 34.79
N GLY A 86 -13.17 -2.94 35.40
CA GLY A 86 -12.18 -2.88 36.45
C GLY A 86 -12.52 -3.97 37.43
N PHE A 87 -11.53 -4.80 37.73
CA PHE A 87 -11.59 -5.85 38.73
C PHE A 87 -12.20 -5.26 40.01
N LYS A 88 -13.50 -5.47 40.25
CA LYS A 88 -14.12 -5.26 41.55
C LYS A 88 -13.59 -6.37 42.42
N GLY A 89 -12.39 -6.15 42.97
CA GLY A 89 -11.85 -6.96 44.03
C GLY A 89 -12.79 -6.89 45.21
N THR A 90 -13.60 -7.93 45.39
CA THR A 90 -14.26 -8.21 46.65
C THR A 90 -13.15 -8.47 47.67
N ARG A 91 -12.87 -7.49 48.53
CA ARG A 91 -12.16 -7.70 49.78
C ARG A 91 -13.00 -7.09 50.88
N ASP A 92 -13.91 -7.90 51.40
CA ASP A 92 -14.22 -7.86 52.82
C ASP A 92 -13.01 -8.33 53.63
N ASP A 93 -12.95 -7.81 54.85
CA ASP A 93 -12.13 -8.18 56.00
C ASP A 93 -10.72 -7.57 56.18
N LYS A 94 -10.73 -6.60 57.10
CA LYS A 94 -9.92 -6.49 58.34
C LYS A 94 -8.41 -6.21 58.28
N ASP A 95 -8.11 -5.09 58.95
CA ASP A 95 -7.02 -4.85 59.90
C ASP A 95 -5.58 -5.19 59.52
N GLY A 96 -4.74 -4.14 59.58
CA GLY A 96 -3.38 -4.29 60.10
C GLY A 96 -2.22 -4.04 59.15
N SER A 97 -1.73 -2.80 59.20
CA SER A 97 -0.30 -2.49 59.36
C SER A 97 0.62 -2.35 58.13
N ALA A 98 1.31 -1.20 58.15
CA ALA A 98 2.65 -0.89 57.67
C ALA A 98 2.86 -0.54 56.18
N ALA A 99 2.96 0.77 55.94
CA ALA A 99 3.58 1.38 54.76
C ALA A 99 5.07 1.02 54.60
N LYS A 100 5.57 1.01 53.34
CA LYS A 100 6.89 1.54 52.88
C LYS A 100 7.11 1.34 51.35
N PRO A 101 8.05 2.07 50.71
CA PRO A 101 7.74 2.90 49.54
C PRO A 101 8.37 2.44 48.19
N ASN A 102 7.93 3.12 47.14
CA ASN A 102 8.36 3.08 45.73
C ASN A 102 9.86 2.89 45.49
N LEU A 103 10.20 1.96 44.58
CA LEU A 103 11.51 1.85 43.93
C LEU A 103 11.32 1.84 42.41
N SER A 104 11.43 3.02 41.80
CA SER A 104 11.66 3.17 40.36
C SER A 104 13.04 2.61 40.01
N ARG A 105 13.12 1.71 39.03
CA ARG A 105 14.39 1.31 38.40
C ARG A 105 14.32 1.55 36.90
N THR A 106 14.99 2.62 36.48
CA THR A 106 15.48 2.91 35.14
C THR A 106 16.45 1.81 34.69
N VAL A 107 16.38 1.39 33.42
CA VAL A 107 17.41 0.55 32.79
C VAL A 107 17.94 1.28 31.57
N SER A 108 19.24 1.56 31.61
CA SER A 108 20.03 2.25 30.58
C SER A 108 20.33 1.34 29.38
N SER A 109 20.39 1.93 28.19
CA SER A 109 20.79 1.25 26.95
C SER A 109 22.26 0.81 27.00
N VAL A 110 22.56 -0.33 26.37
CA VAL A 110 23.92 -0.78 26.06
C VAL A 110 24.11 -0.63 24.55
N ASN A 111 25.27 -0.07 24.18
CA ASN A 111 25.68 0.38 22.84
C ASN A 111 25.37 -0.57 21.69
#